data_AF-A0A2M8F4J1-F1
#
_entry.id   AF-A0A2M8F4J1-F1
#
_cell.length_a   1.000
_cell.length_b   1.000
_cell.length_c   1.000
_cell.angle_alpha   90.00
_cell.angle_beta   90.00
_cell.angle_gamma   90.00
#
_symmetry.space_group_name_H-M   'P 1'
#
loop_
_entity.id
_entity.type
_entity.pdbx_description
1 polymer ?
#
loop_
_entity_poly.entity_id
_entity_poly.type
_entity_poly.pdbx_seq_one_letter_code
_entity_poly.pdbx_strand_id
1 'polypeptide(L)'
;MEDEKQYKWLGFAQDYLSCAELLCWEMLEQHYVYDPFDTGKQWARFPMHNIFIPMMFNLKHGIELFLKMLRMVMVDKIEKGKNGHDIAYLFSLLKKEVDSDYIQDELHNTDTTTKNPGDKINLEIATENVKNLVSNFSEIERVTMKYYEGEILLKSVPNKSLSFVDSDNTMFKYPENSSGQNIEYDTFVEKITKEDVKVILADVRILLNTFNLSWV
;
A
#
# COMPACT_ATOMS: atom_id res chain seq x y z
N MET A 1 18.16 -10.01 17.02
CA MET A 1 18.51 -8.59 16.73
C MET A 1 18.26 -8.24 15.26
N GLU A 2 18.45 -9.19 14.33
CA GLU A 2 18.04 -9.07 12.91
C GLU A 2 16.51 -9.18 12.75
N ASP A 3 15.90 -10.18 13.37
CA ASP A 3 14.44 -10.42 13.33
C ASP A 3 13.64 -9.20 13.84
N GLU A 4 14.14 -8.51 14.86
CA GLU A 4 13.53 -7.28 15.39
C GLU A 4 13.42 -6.15 14.35
N LYS A 5 14.29 -6.12 13.33
CA LYS A 5 14.21 -5.11 12.27
C LYS A 5 13.09 -5.46 11.30
N GLN A 6 12.95 -6.72 10.92
CA GLN A 6 11.88 -7.18 10.03
C GLN A 6 10.50 -6.91 10.64
N TYR A 7 10.33 -7.25 11.94
CA TYR A 7 9.10 -6.95 12.68
C TYR A 7 8.77 -5.46 12.76
N LYS A 8 9.77 -4.57 12.84
CA LYS A 8 9.55 -3.13 12.83
C LYS A 8 9.02 -2.62 11.49
N TRP A 9 9.58 -3.08 10.37
CA TRP A 9 9.11 -2.68 9.04
C TRP A 9 7.72 -3.22 8.74
N LEU A 10 7.45 -4.46 9.16
CA LEU A 10 6.12 -5.06 9.11
C LEU A 10 5.10 -4.23 9.89
N GLY A 11 5.38 -3.96 11.17
CA GLY A 11 4.52 -3.15 12.01
C GLY A 11 4.26 -1.76 11.44
N PHE A 12 5.31 -1.06 10.98
CA PHE A 12 5.15 0.24 10.34
C PHE A 12 4.26 0.18 9.10
N ALA A 13 4.49 -0.76 8.18
CA ALA A 13 3.67 -0.88 6.98
C ALA A 13 2.20 -1.16 7.32
N GLN A 14 1.94 -2.05 8.28
CA GLN A 14 0.59 -2.37 8.76
C GLN A 14 -0.09 -1.17 9.42
N ASP A 15 0.63 -0.41 10.26
CA ASP A 15 0.09 0.77 10.95
C ASP A 15 -0.39 1.82 9.94
N TYR A 16 0.45 2.16 8.95
CA TYR A 16 0.10 3.13 7.92
C TYR A 16 -1.11 2.67 7.08
N LEU A 17 -1.14 1.40 6.66
CA LEU A 17 -2.27 0.86 5.90
C LEU A 17 -3.56 0.76 6.74
N SER A 18 -3.45 0.41 8.02
CA SER A 18 -4.58 0.37 8.94
C SER A 18 -5.14 1.76 9.21
N CYS A 19 -4.28 2.78 9.31
CA CYS A 19 -4.72 4.17 9.36
C CYS A 19 -5.45 4.58 8.09
N ALA A 20 -4.97 4.19 6.90
CA ALA A 20 -5.67 4.45 5.65
C ALA A 20 -7.05 3.77 5.60
N GLU A 21 -7.16 2.52 6.06
CA GLU A 21 -8.44 1.81 6.18
C GLU A 21 -9.40 2.54 7.12
N LEU A 22 -8.94 2.93 8.32
CA LEU A 22 -9.76 3.64 9.30
C LEU A 22 -10.31 4.96 8.72
N LEU A 23 -9.48 5.73 8.02
CA LEU A 23 -9.91 6.97 7.41
C LEU A 23 -10.90 6.74 6.25
N CYS A 24 -10.76 5.63 5.51
CA CYS A 24 -11.77 5.23 4.52
C CYS A 24 -13.13 4.94 5.18
N TRP A 25 -13.14 4.21 6.30
CA TRP A 25 -14.36 3.96 7.05
C TRP A 25 -14.99 5.24 7.57
N GLU A 26 -14.21 6.14 8.16
CA GLU A 26 -14.69 7.43 8.65
C GLU A 26 -15.40 8.23 7.54
N MET A 27 -14.81 8.28 6.34
CA MET A 27 -15.44 8.92 5.17
C MET A 27 -16.76 8.24 4.79
N LEU A 28 -16.79 6.91 4.75
CA LEU A 28 -17.99 6.15 4.38
C LEU A 28 -19.12 6.26 5.40
N GLU A 29 -18.79 6.37 6.69
CA GLU A 29 -19.73 6.42 7.82
C GLU A 29 -20.21 7.84 8.16
N GLN A 30 -19.41 8.88 7.87
CA GLN A 30 -19.77 10.24 8.29
C GLN A 30 -19.99 11.19 7.14
N HIS A 31 -19.22 11.09 6.06
CA HIS A 31 -19.32 12.02 4.94
C HIS A 31 -20.43 11.61 3.95
N TYR A 32 -20.61 10.32 3.73
CA TYR A 32 -21.58 9.78 2.76
C TYR A 32 -22.78 9.06 3.40
N VAL A 33 -23.09 9.34 4.67
CA VAL A 33 -24.32 8.89 5.32
C VAL A 33 -25.40 9.95 5.15
N TYR A 34 -26.54 9.52 4.62
CA TYR A 34 -27.74 10.32 4.42
C TYR A 34 -28.46 10.51 5.76
N ASP A 35 -28.81 11.75 6.13
CA ASP A 35 -29.69 12.02 7.27
C ASP A 35 -31.16 11.77 6.86
N PRO A 36 -31.86 10.77 7.45
CA PRO A 36 -33.24 10.49 7.13
C PRO A 36 -34.24 11.55 7.64
N PHE A 37 -33.81 12.57 8.39
CA PHE A 37 -34.70 13.52 9.06
C PHE A 37 -34.42 15.02 8.87
N ASP A 38 -33.41 15.51 8.14
CA ASP A 38 -33.17 16.97 8.13
C ASP A 38 -32.57 17.65 6.87
N THR A 39 -33.32 18.67 6.40
CA THR A 39 -33.02 19.95 5.71
C THR A 39 -31.95 20.13 4.61
N GLY A 40 -31.31 19.10 4.08
CA GLY A 40 -30.44 19.27 2.91
C GLY A 40 -29.09 19.93 3.22
N LYS A 41 -28.62 19.83 4.46
CA LYS A 41 -27.22 20.09 4.83
C LYS A 41 -26.62 18.84 5.46
N GLN A 42 -25.76 18.17 4.70
CA GLN A 42 -24.89 17.12 5.23
C GLN A 42 -23.91 17.75 6.22
N TRP A 43 -24.04 17.48 7.52
CA TRP A 43 -23.06 17.86 8.52
C TRP A 43 -22.02 16.74 8.65
N ALA A 44 -21.06 16.67 7.73
CA ALA A 44 -19.88 15.86 7.98
C ALA A 44 -19.14 16.45 9.19
N ARG A 45 -18.75 15.61 10.16
CA ARG A 45 -18.01 16.03 11.37
C ARG A 45 -16.70 16.74 11.03
N PHE A 46 -16.10 16.35 9.90
CA PHE A 46 -14.90 16.96 9.35
C PHE A 46 -15.05 17.17 7.83
N PRO A 47 -14.47 18.25 7.27
CA PRO A 47 -14.35 18.42 5.82
C PRO A 47 -13.63 17.23 5.17
N MET A 48 -14.09 16.82 3.98
CA MET A 48 -13.54 15.65 3.28
C MET A 48 -12.03 15.76 3.04
N HIS A 49 -11.50 16.96 2.74
CA HIS A 49 -10.06 17.14 2.52
C HIS A 49 -9.21 16.84 3.77
N ASN A 50 -9.76 17.08 4.98
CA ASN A 50 -9.09 16.80 6.25
C ASN A 50 -8.98 15.31 6.55
N ILE A 51 -9.72 14.46 5.82
CA ILE A 51 -9.66 13.00 5.97
C ILE A 51 -8.98 12.38 4.75
N PHE A 52 -9.35 12.80 3.55
CA PHE A 52 -8.88 12.20 2.29
C PHE A 52 -7.38 12.39 2.07
N ILE A 53 -6.83 13.58 2.34
CA ILE A 53 -5.40 13.85 2.11
C ILE A 53 -4.52 13.02 3.06
N PRO A 54 -4.78 12.99 4.39
CA PRO A 54 -4.09 12.07 5.28
C PRO A 54 -4.27 10.60 4.90
N MET A 55 -5.45 10.19 4.42
CA MET A 55 -5.70 8.81 3.98
C MET A 55 -4.78 8.43 2.82
N MET A 56 -4.70 9.27 1.78
CA MET A 56 -3.84 9.03 0.64
C MET A 56 -2.36 9.01 1.01
N PHE A 57 -1.92 9.89 1.91
CA PHE A 57 -0.56 9.86 2.44
C PHE A 57 -0.25 8.53 3.13
N ASN A 58 -1.13 8.11 4.05
CA ASN A 58 -0.97 6.87 4.79
C ASN A 58 -0.93 5.65 3.85
N LEU A 59 -1.80 5.63 2.84
CA LEU A 59 -1.82 4.56 1.84
C LEU A 59 -0.52 4.51 1.04
N LYS A 60 -0.08 5.63 0.45
CA LYS A 60 1.13 5.65 -0.37
C LYS A 60 2.38 5.32 0.44
N HIS A 61 2.49 5.86 1.65
CA HIS A 61 3.63 5.54 2.51
C HIS A 61 3.57 4.08 2.99
N GLY A 62 2.37 3.58 3.31
CA GLY A 62 2.13 2.18 3.61
C GLY A 62 2.59 1.25 2.48
N ILE A 63 2.29 1.58 1.21
CA ILE A 63 2.78 0.85 0.03
C ILE A 63 4.31 0.87 -0.04
N GLU A 64 4.94 2.03 0.12
CA GLU A 64 6.41 2.15 0.10
C GLU A 64 7.06 1.26 1.17
N LEU A 65 6.54 1.32 2.41
CA LEU A 65 7.03 0.51 3.53
C LEU A 65 6.76 -0.98 3.32
N PHE A 66 5.62 -1.33 2.75
CA PHE A 66 5.25 -2.69 2.38
C PHE A 66 6.25 -3.29 1.40
N LEU A 67 6.58 -2.59 0.32
CA LEU A 67 7.57 -3.06 -0.66
C LEU A 67 8.96 -3.23 -0.03
N LYS A 68 9.39 -2.29 0.83
CA LYS A 68 10.64 -2.42 1.57
C LYS A 68 10.66 -3.63 2.49
N MET A 69 9.55 -3.88 3.18
CA MET A 69 9.40 -5.04 4.05
C MET A 69 9.51 -6.33 3.25
N LEU A 70 8.79 -6.47 2.14
CA LEU A 70 8.85 -7.68 1.30
C LEU A 70 10.28 -7.97 0.82
N ARG A 71 10.99 -6.93 0.36
CA ARG A 71 12.39 -7.08 -0.05
C ARG A 71 13.32 -7.44 1.10
N MET A 72 13.08 -6.89 2.29
CA MET A 72 13.83 -7.28 3.49
C MET A 72 13.61 -8.76 3.82
N VAL A 73 12.38 -9.25 3.72
CA VAL A 73 12.07 -10.66 3.98
C VAL A 73 12.68 -11.58 2.92
N MET A 74 12.63 -11.19 1.64
CA MET A 74 13.10 -12.05 0.54
C MET A 74 14.62 -12.08 0.39
N VAL A 75 15.31 -10.95 0.56
CA VAL A 75 16.73 -10.82 0.21
C VAL A 75 17.57 -10.09 1.26
N ASP A 76 17.01 -9.83 2.45
CA ASP A 76 17.66 -9.12 3.58
C ASP A 76 18.29 -7.77 3.17
N LYS A 77 17.62 -7.04 2.28
CA LYS A 77 18.05 -5.73 1.79
C LYS A 77 16.95 -4.70 1.95
N ILE A 78 17.35 -3.52 2.42
CA ILE A 78 16.54 -2.30 2.38
C ILE A 78 17.23 -1.30 1.49
N GLU A 79 16.47 -0.79 0.52
CA GLU A 79 16.94 0.25 -0.35
C GLU A 79 17.00 1.60 0.37
N LYS A 80 18.22 2.13 0.44
CA LYS A 80 18.57 3.41 1.06
C LYS A 80 19.09 4.37 -0.01
N GLY A 81 18.85 5.66 0.18
CA GLY A 81 19.34 6.71 -0.71
C GLY A 81 18.24 7.28 -1.63
N LYS A 82 18.66 7.87 -2.75
CA LYS A 82 17.81 8.74 -3.59
C LYS A 82 16.54 8.05 -4.12
N ASN A 83 16.63 6.77 -4.47
CA ASN A 83 15.48 6.01 -4.99
C ASN A 83 14.81 5.16 -3.89
N GLY A 84 15.22 5.33 -2.64
CA GLY A 84 14.68 4.55 -1.52
C GLY A 84 13.21 4.82 -1.25
N HIS A 85 12.61 5.84 -1.85
CA HIS A 85 11.19 6.19 -1.68
C HIS A 85 10.37 5.97 -2.97
N ASP A 86 11.04 5.65 -4.08
CA ASP A 86 10.38 5.47 -5.38
C ASP A 86 9.70 4.11 -5.45
N ILE A 87 8.37 4.13 -5.35
CA ILE A 87 7.51 2.95 -5.37
C ILE A 87 7.72 2.11 -6.64
N ALA A 88 7.82 2.72 -7.81
CA ALA A 88 8.01 1.97 -9.06
C ALA A 88 9.40 1.31 -9.11
N TYR A 89 10.42 2.03 -8.65
CA TYR A 89 11.76 1.46 -8.51
C TYR A 89 11.77 0.27 -7.54
N LEU A 90 11.22 0.45 -6.33
CA LEU A 90 11.12 -0.60 -5.31
C LEU A 90 10.36 -1.83 -5.83
N PHE A 91 9.24 -1.61 -6.53
CA PHE A 91 8.47 -2.68 -7.14
C PHE A 91 9.25 -3.41 -8.24
N SER A 92 9.98 -2.68 -9.08
CA SER A 92 10.80 -3.29 -10.15
C SER A 92 11.92 -4.19 -9.60
N LEU A 93 12.47 -3.86 -8.43
CA LEU A 93 13.44 -4.72 -7.75
C LEU A 93 12.77 -5.97 -7.21
N LEU A 94 11.64 -5.81 -6.51
CA LEU A 94 10.85 -6.91 -5.99
C LEU A 94 10.43 -7.89 -7.09
N LYS A 95 10.00 -7.38 -8.25
CA LYS A 95 9.64 -8.18 -9.42
C LYS A 95 10.80 -9.05 -9.91
N LYS A 96 12.00 -8.48 -10.03
CA LYS A 96 13.21 -9.24 -10.41
C LYS A 96 13.57 -10.32 -9.38
N GLU A 97 13.29 -10.06 -8.11
CA GLU A 97 13.57 -10.98 -7.01
C GLU A 97 12.57 -12.15 -7.05
N VAL A 98 11.28 -11.87 -7.26
CA VAL A 98 10.22 -12.87 -7.46
C VAL A 98 10.43 -13.72 -8.71
N ASP A 99 10.84 -13.10 -9.83
CA ASP A 99 11.11 -13.77 -11.10
C ASP A 99 12.45 -14.51 -11.11
N SER A 100 13.24 -14.46 -10.04
CA SER A 100 14.56 -15.09 -10.01
C SER A 100 14.46 -16.61 -9.96
N ASP A 101 15.36 -17.28 -10.70
CA ASP A 101 15.48 -18.75 -10.71
C ASP A 101 15.63 -19.30 -9.27
N TYR A 102 16.25 -18.55 -8.36
CA TYR A 102 16.38 -18.93 -6.95
C TYR A 102 15.04 -19.12 -6.24
N ILE A 103 14.10 -18.18 -6.38
CA ILE A 103 12.76 -18.30 -5.76
C ILE A 103 11.99 -19.46 -6.41
N GLN A 104 12.11 -19.61 -7.73
CA GLN A 104 11.43 -20.69 -8.46
C GLN A 104 11.99 -22.07 -8.08
N ASP A 105 13.30 -22.17 -7.89
CA ASP A 105 13.98 -23.39 -7.44
C ASP A 105 13.64 -23.73 -5.99
N GLU A 106 13.56 -22.75 -5.07
CA GLU A 106 13.12 -22.97 -3.68
C GLU A 106 11.66 -23.42 -3.61
N LEU A 107 10.79 -22.91 -4.48
CA LEU A 107 9.40 -23.36 -4.61
C LEU A 107 9.28 -24.81 -5.12
N HIS A 108 10.25 -25.26 -5.92
CA HIS A 108 10.29 -26.61 -6.50
C HIS A 108 11.05 -27.63 -5.64
N ASN A 109 12.05 -27.20 -4.88
CA ASN A 109 12.96 -28.05 -4.11
C ASN A 109 12.61 -28.17 -2.63
N THR A 110 11.32 -28.10 -2.25
CA THR A 110 10.86 -28.49 -0.90
C THR A 110 10.99 -30.00 -0.67
N ASP A 111 12.20 -30.54 -0.82
CA ASP A 111 12.54 -31.90 -0.51
C ASP A 111 13.05 -31.94 0.94
N THR A 112 12.18 -32.50 1.80
CA THR A 112 12.19 -32.47 3.26
C THR A 112 13.39 -33.19 3.92
N THR A 113 14.61 -32.75 3.64
CA THR A 113 15.85 -33.37 4.17
C THR A 113 16.21 -32.92 5.60
N THR A 114 15.48 -31.98 6.19
CA THR A 114 15.71 -31.52 7.57
C THR A 114 15.27 -32.58 8.58
N LYS A 115 16.21 -33.08 9.39
CA LYS A 115 15.95 -34.10 10.43
C LYS A 115 15.21 -33.57 11.66
N ASN A 116 15.07 -32.25 11.80
CA ASN A 116 14.42 -31.61 12.93
C ASN A 116 12.97 -31.25 12.58
N PRO A 117 11.96 -31.73 13.33
CA PRO A 117 10.55 -31.43 13.08
C PRO A 117 10.19 -29.94 13.14
N GLY A 118 10.85 -29.15 14.00
CA GLY A 118 10.59 -27.70 14.10
C GLY A 118 11.02 -26.94 12.86
N ASP A 119 12.22 -27.26 12.34
CA ASP A 119 12.76 -26.63 11.12
C ASP A 119 11.92 -26.98 9.89
N LYS A 120 11.34 -28.19 9.86
CA LYS A 120 10.43 -28.62 8.79
C LYS A 120 9.14 -27.79 8.76
N ILE A 121 8.51 -27.55 9.91
CA ILE A 121 7.28 -26.74 10.01
C ILE A 121 7.55 -25.31 9.56
N ASN A 122 8.65 -24.71 10.02
CA ASN A 122 9.02 -23.35 9.64
C ASN A 122 9.28 -23.22 8.13
N LEU A 123 9.91 -24.24 7.52
CA LEU A 123 10.15 -24.27 6.07
C LEU A 123 8.85 -24.41 5.26
N GLU A 124 7.92 -25.25 5.71
CA GLU A 124 6.60 -25.41 5.09
C GLU A 124 5.81 -24.09 5.11
N ILE A 125 5.80 -23.41 6.27
CA ILE A 125 5.17 -22.10 6.44
C ILE A 125 5.81 -21.06 5.52
N ALA A 126 7.14 -20.96 5.52
CA ALA A 126 7.87 -20.00 4.67
C ALA A 126 7.58 -20.23 3.17
N THR A 127 7.57 -21.50 2.74
CA THR A 127 7.25 -21.86 1.35
C THR A 127 5.83 -21.43 0.98
N GLU A 128 4.86 -21.69 1.85
CA GLU A 128 3.46 -21.32 1.61
C GLU A 128 3.29 -19.79 1.53
N ASN A 129 4.00 -19.04 2.37
CA ASN A 129 4.00 -17.58 2.30
C ASN A 129 4.59 -17.08 0.97
N VAL A 130 5.69 -17.65 0.49
CA VAL A 130 6.27 -17.31 -0.81
C VAL A 130 5.30 -17.64 -1.95
N LYS A 131 4.66 -18.83 -1.93
CA LYS A 131 3.64 -19.21 -2.93
C LYS A 131 2.50 -18.21 -2.98
N ASN A 132 2.01 -17.80 -1.82
CA ASN A 132 0.92 -16.83 -1.73
C ASN A 132 1.35 -15.41 -2.13
N LEU A 133 2.60 -15.01 -1.87
CA LEU A 133 3.14 -13.76 -2.38
C LEU A 133 3.19 -13.78 -3.91
N VAL A 134 3.73 -14.84 -4.49
CA VAL A 134 3.84 -15.02 -5.96
C VAL A 134 2.46 -15.05 -6.62
N SER A 135 1.50 -15.77 -6.04
CA SER A 135 0.15 -15.87 -6.60
C SER A 135 -0.62 -14.54 -6.55
N ASN A 136 -0.35 -13.70 -5.56
CA ASN A 136 -0.96 -12.37 -5.42
C ASN A 136 -0.14 -11.25 -6.08
N PHE A 137 1.02 -11.56 -6.68
CA PHE A 137 1.98 -10.54 -7.11
C PHE A 137 1.42 -9.58 -8.17
N SER A 138 0.59 -10.07 -9.09
CA SER A 138 -0.08 -9.25 -10.11
C SER A 138 -1.07 -8.26 -9.49
N GLU A 139 -1.75 -8.65 -8.42
CA GLU A 139 -2.69 -7.78 -7.73
C GLU A 139 -1.95 -6.73 -6.89
N ILE A 140 -0.82 -7.10 -6.29
CA ILE A 140 0.09 -6.15 -5.64
C ILE A 140 0.63 -5.13 -6.66
N GLU A 141 1.05 -5.57 -7.85
CA GLU A 141 1.48 -4.71 -8.96
C GLU A 141 0.38 -3.71 -9.32
N ARG A 142 -0.83 -4.22 -9.57
CA ARG A 142 -2.00 -3.41 -9.95
C ARG A 142 -2.27 -2.32 -8.92
N VAL A 143 -2.35 -2.67 -7.64
CA VAL A 143 -2.62 -1.72 -6.57
C VAL A 143 -1.48 -0.70 -6.44
N THR A 144 -0.23 -1.18 -6.38
CA THR A 144 0.95 -0.34 -6.22
C THR A 144 1.06 0.72 -7.32
N MET A 145 0.95 0.29 -8.58
CA MET A 145 1.09 1.18 -9.73
C MET A 145 -0.05 2.20 -9.82
N LYS A 146 -1.28 1.80 -9.52
CA LYS A 146 -2.44 2.70 -9.48
C LYS A 146 -2.21 3.95 -8.61
N TYR A 147 -1.59 3.78 -7.44
CA TYR A 147 -1.32 4.89 -6.51
C TYR A 147 0.00 5.63 -6.80
N TYR A 148 0.97 4.96 -7.43
CA TYR A 148 2.17 5.60 -7.94
C TYR A 148 1.87 6.58 -9.09
N GLU A 149 1.05 6.15 -10.04
CA GLU A 149 0.64 6.90 -11.24
C GLU A 149 -0.44 7.96 -10.95
N GLY A 150 -0.94 8.00 -9.71
CA GLY A 150 -1.96 8.96 -9.30
C GLY A 150 -3.26 8.82 -10.09
N GLU A 151 -3.67 7.60 -10.45
CA GLU A 151 -4.87 7.37 -11.28
C GLU A 151 -6.14 8.04 -10.72
N ILE A 152 -6.26 8.08 -9.40
CA ILE A 152 -7.38 8.73 -8.72
C ILE A 152 -7.36 10.25 -8.93
N LEU A 153 -6.17 10.86 -8.97
CA LEU A 153 -6.01 12.28 -9.25
C LEU A 153 -6.29 12.58 -10.73
N LEU A 154 -5.87 11.71 -11.64
CA LEU A 154 -6.09 11.87 -13.08
C LEU A 154 -7.58 11.99 -13.46
N LYS A 155 -8.49 11.40 -12.68
CA LYS A 155 -9.95 11.59 -12.87
C LYS A 155 -10.41 13.03 -12.69
N SER A 156 -9.68 13.81 -11.89
CA SER A 156 -10.10 15.15 -11.45
C SER A 156 -9.47 16.30 -12.24
N VAL A 157 -8.37 16.03 -12.97
CA VAL A 157 -7.60 17.03 -13.70
C VAL A 157 -8.21 17.23 -15.09
N PRO A 158 -8.60 18.47 -15.48
CA PRO A 158 -9.24 18.74 -16.77
C PRO A 158 -8.41 18.38 -18.00
N ASN A 159 -7.08 18.37 -17.87
CA ASN A 159 -6.13 18.03 -18.94
C ASN A 159 -5.44 16.69 -18.64
N LYS A 160 -5.95 15.61 -19.25
CA LYS A 160 -5.39 14.25 -19.17
C LYS A 160 -3.99 14.09 -19.77
N SER A 161 -3.37 15.16 -20.27
CA SER A 161 -2.03 15.17 -20.85
C SER A 161 -0.91 15.36 -19.82
N LEU A 162 -1.23 15.69 -18.56
CA LEU A 162 -0.24 15.65 -17.48
C LEU A 162 -0.14 14.22 -16.94
N SER A 163 1.02 13.58 -17.12
CA SER A 163 1.38 12.40 -16.33
C SER A 163 1.77 12.84 -14.92
N PHE A 164 1.08 12.35 -13.90
CA PHE A 164 1.40 12.60 -12.50
C PHE A 164 2.26 11.44 -12.00
N VAL A 165 3.51 11.72 -11.67
CA VAL A 165 4.40 10.76 -11.02
C VAL A 165 4.86 11.38 -9.71
N ASP A 166 4.55 10.73 -8.59
CA ASP A 166 4.98 11.16 -7.26
C ASP A 166 5.92 10.11 -6.67
N SER A 167 7.18 10.19 -7.11
CA SER A 167 8.28 9.28 -6.77
C SER A 167 8.77 9.42 -5.34
N ASP A 168 8.56 10.57 -4.70
CA ASP A 168 9.08 10.85 -3.35
C ASP A 168 7.97 10.85 -2.27
N ASN A 169 6.76 10.42 -2.63
CA ASN A 169 5.58 10.45 -1.76
C ASN A 169 5.32 11.82 -1.10
N THR A 170 5.59 12.89 -1.85
CA THR A 170 5.50 14.27 -1.37
C THR A 170 4.15 14.91 -1.68
N MET A 171 3.38 14.29 -2.58
CA MET A 171 2.14 14.84 -3.11
C MET A 171 1.01 14.90 -2.10
N PHE A 172 0.98 14.05 -1.08
CA PHE A 172 -0.06 14.08 -0.04
C PHE A 172 0.51 14.46 1.32
N LYS A 173 1.73 14.97 1.36
CA LYS A 173 2.34 15.43 2.60
C LYS A 173 1.56 16.63 3.13
N TYR A 174 1.16 16.55 4.40
CA TYR A 174 0.42 17.58 5.11
C TYR A 174 1.33 18.21 6.20
N PRO A 175 1.26 19.52 6.46
CA PRO A 175 0.36 20.53 5.88
C PRO A 175 0.83 21.14 4.55
N GLU A 176 2.07 20.90 4.13
CA GLU A 176 2.65 21.48 2.91
C GLU A 176 2.96 20.41 1.87
N ASN A 177 2.34 20.53 0.69
CA ASN A 177 2.72 19.74 -0.46
C ASN A 177 4.08 20.22 -0.97
N SER A 178 5.01 19.28 -1.15
CA SER A 178 6.37 19.60 -1.63
C SER A 178 6.62 19.09 -3.05
N SER A 179 5.58 18.58 -3.71
CA SER A 179 5.65 18.00 -5.06
C SER A 179 5.93 19.00 -6.17
N GLY A 180 6.05 20.31 -5.85
CA GLY A 180 6.23 21.39 -6.83
C GLY A 180 5.01 21.61 -7.74
N GLN A 181 3.92 20.87 -7.50
CA GLN A 181 2.68 20.95 -8.24
C GLN A 181 1.63 21.69 -7.41
N ASN A 182 0.99 22.69 -8.01
CA ASN A 182 -0.08 23.43 -7.36
C ASN A 182 -1.38 22.62 -7.45
N ILE A 183 -1.59 21.70 -6.49
CA ILE A 183 -2.81 20.89 -6.41
C ILE A 183 -3.83 21.64 -5.55
N GLU A 184 -4.93 22.06 -6.17
CA GLU A 184 -6.10 22.58 -5.45
C GLU A 184 -6.86 21.41 -4.81
N TYR A 185 -6.40 20.99 -3.62
CA TYR A 185 -6.96 19.81 -2.93
C TYR A 185 -8.45 19.93 -2.65
N ASP A 186 -8.96 21.12 -2.32
CA ASP A 186 -10.39 21.31 -2.07
C ASP A 186 -11.23 20.93 -3.30
N THR A 187 -10.89 21.47 -4.47
CA THR A 187 -11.59 21.21 -5.73
C THR A 187 -11.40 19.76 -6.21
N PHE A 188 -10.26 19.14 -5.93
CA PHE A 188 -10.01 17.74 -6.22
C PHE A 188 -10.88 16.84 -5.34
N VAL A 189 -10.83 17.05 -4.03
CA VAL A 189 -11.47 16.20 -3.03
C VAL A 189 -13.00 16.25 -3.15
N GLU A 190 -13.57 17.39 -3.56
CA GLU A 190 -15.00 17.50 -3.88
C GLU A 190 -15.48 16.53 -4.98
N LYS A 191 -14.59 16.09 -5.86
CA LYS A 191 -14.92 15.15 -6.95
C LYS A 191 -14.83 13.68 -6.52
N ILE A 192 -14.31 13.40 -5.33
CA ILE A 192 -14.20 12.04 -4.81
C ILE A 192 -15.60 11.55 -4.42
N THR A 193 -15.96 10.39 -4.94
CA THR A 193 -17.25 9.76 -4.67
C THR A 193 -17.15 8.69 -3.57
N LYS A 194 -18.29 8.30 -3.02
CA LYS A 194 -18.39 7.16 -2.10
C LYS A 194 -17.82 5.88 -2.71
N GLU A 195 -18.08 5.67 -4.01
CA GLU A 195 -17.60 4.52 -4.76
C GLU A 195 -16.07 4.56 -4.94
N ASP A 196 -15.46 5.73 -5.15
CA ASP A 196 -14.00 5.85 -5.15
C ASP A 196 -13.42 5.45 -3.79
N VAL A 197 -14.00 5.91 -2.68
CA VAL A 197 -13.54 5.52 -1.33
C VAL A 197 -13.69 4.01 -1.08
N LYS A 198 -14.78 3.39 -1.53
CA LYS A 198 -14.95 1.92 -1.44
C LYS A 198 -13.88 1.16 -2.21
N VAL A 199 -13.54 1.64 -3.41
CA VAL A 199 -12.48 1.03 -4.23
C VAL A 199 -11.13 1.18 -3.52
N ILE A 200 -10.84 2.35 -2.95
CA ILE A 200 -9.60 2.57 -2.19
C ILE A 200 -9.53 1.63 -0.98
N LEU A 201 -10.62 1.52 -0.22
CA LEU A 201 -10.72 0.60 0.92
C LEU A 201 -10.47 -0.85 0.50
N ALA A 202 -11.02 -1.28 -0.64
CA ALA A 202 -10.78 -2.61 -1.17
C ALA A 202 -9.30 -2.84 -1.52
N ASP A 203 -8.64 -1.86 -2.14
CA ASP A 203 -7.21 -1.92 -2.45
C ASP A 203 -6.35 -1.96 -1.18
N VAL A 204 -6.67 -1.15 -0.15
CA VAL A 204 -5.99 -1.20 1.16
C VAL A 204 -6.07 -2.60 1.76
N ARG A 205 -7.25 -3.23 1.69
CA ARG A 205 -7.45 -4.59 2.21
C ARG A 205 -6.69 -5.66 1.46
N ILE A 206 -6.53 -5.52 0.14
CA ILE A 206 -5.67 -6.41 -0.63
C ILE A 206 -4.24 -6.40 -0.07
N LEU A 207 -3.69 -5.20 0.17
CA LEU A 207 -2.37 -5.06 0.77
C LEU A 207 -2.32 -5.63 2.19
N LEU A 208 -3.29 -5.28 3.04
CA LEU A 208 -3.38 -5.78 4.43
C LEU A 208 -3.48 -7.32 4.49
N ASN A 209 -4.28 -7.94 3.63
CA ASN A 209 -4.41 -9.39 3.57
C ASN A 209 -3.12 -10.09 3.13
N THR A 210 -2.25 -9.39 2.39
CA THR A 210 -0.93 -9.92 2.02
C THR A 210 0.01 -10.04 3.22
N PHE A 211 -0.25 -9.32 4.32
CA PHE A 211 0.50 -9.50 5.57
C PHE A 211 -0.01 -10.64 6.44
N ASN A 212 -1.24 -11.12 6.24
CA ASN A 212 -1.80 -12.25 6.99
C ASN A 212 -1.23 -13.61 6.55
N LEU A 213 -0.22 -13.59 5.68
CA LEU A 213 0.70 -14.70 5.52
C LEU A 213 1.39 -14.96 6.85
N SER A 214 1.49 -16.22 7.25
CA SER A 214 2.02 -16.66 8.54
C SER A 214 3.53 -16.43 8.59
N TRP A 215 4.00 -15.19 8.64
CA TRP A 215 5.42 -14.84 8.79
C TRP A 215 5.92 -15.09 10.24
N VAL A 216 5.28 -16.02 10.97
CA VAL A 216 5.45 -16.33 12.40
C VAL A 216 5.78 -17.80 12.57
#